data_AF-F6YTF4-F1
#
_entry.id   AF-F6YTF4-F1
#
_cell.length_a   1.000
_cell.length_b   1.000
_cell.length_c   1.000
_cell.angle_alpha   90.00
_cell.angle_beta   90.00
_cell.angle_gamma   90.00
#
_symmetry.space_group_name_H-M   'P 1'
#
loop_
_entity.id
_entity.type
_entity.pdbx_description
1 polymer ?
#
loop_
_entity_poly.entity_id
_entity_poly.type
_entity_poly.pdbx_seq_one_letter_code
_entity_poly.pdbx_strand_id
1 'polypeptide(L)'
;MDQKLCKVACGGNLTATFTPKNLTSPLYPSVYPNNLECKWNISSADPSYQVQFKVTFFKSETCCDFLRIYDGLKYEYLRGVYFSISRYYVSTQAWLLLRFYTNNRYTFPGFVASYELVSDECSPQGVAANCSLTGGTCIKTVGSFTCSCPHGYTLSRDGYSCKDNNECLQNICHSNATCINTPGSYRCECNPG
;
A
#
# COMPACT_ATOMS: atom_id res chain seq x y z
N MET A 1 44.93 0.26 25.89
CA MET A 1 43.57 0.59 26.38
C MET A 1 42.68 0.67 25.14
N ASP A 2 42.02 -0.43 24.79
CA ASP A 2 41.11 -0.51 23.65
C ASP A 2 39.82 0.26 23.96
N GLN A 3 39.69 1.48 23.46
CA GLN A 3 38.39 2.14 23.33
C GLN A 3 37.59 1.42 22.24
N LYS A 4 36.91 0.35 22.66
CA LYS A 4 35.86 -0.31 21.89
C LYS A 4 34.74 0.73 21.70
N LEU A 5 34.79 1.46 20.58
CA LEU A 5 33.76 2.40 20.17
C LEU A 5 32.43 1.64 20.14
N CYS A 6 31.47 1.99 21.00
CA CYS A 6 30.12 1.45 20.94
C CYS A 6 29.51 1.85 19.58
N LYS A 7 29.57 0.96 18.60
CA LYS A 7 28.80 1.12 17.36
C LYS A 7 27.32 1.13 17.74
N VAL A 8 26.63 2.22 17.43
CA VAL A 8 25.17 2.27 17.57
C VAL A 8 24.59 1.21 16.63
N ALA A 9 23.97 0.17 17.19
CA ALA A 9 23.33 -0.86 16.39
C ALA A 9 22.13 -0.26 15.66
N CYS A 10 22.05 -0.44 14.35
CA CYS A 10 20.95 0.00 13.52
C CYS A 10 20.73 -0.96 12.35
N GLY A 11 19.51 -0.98 11.82
CA GLY A 11 19.10 -1.94 10.80
C GLY A 11 18.32 -3.13 11.38
N GLY A 12 17.95 -4.07 10.51
CA GLY A 12 17.23 -5.29 10.85
C GLY A 12 16.14 -5.65 9.84
N ASN A 13 15.47 -6.78 10.09
CA ASN A 13 14.30 -7.19 9.33
C ASN A 13 13.05 -6.67 10.05
N LEU A 14 12.20 -5.96 9.31
CA LEU A 14 10.95 -5.40 9.80
C LEU A 14 9.79 -6.00 9.00
N THR A 15 8.68 -6.27 9.69
CA THR A 15 7.44 -6.72 9.04
C THR A 15 6.46 -5.56 9.04
N ALA A 16 6.06 -5.15 7.84
CA ALA A 16 5.04 -4.14 7.63
C ALA A 16 3.66 -4.68 8.01
N THR A 17 2.81 -3.78 8.50
CA THR A 17 1.40 -4.04 8.83
C THR A 17 0.57 -2.88 8.30
N PHE A 18 -0.76 -3.04 8.25
CA PHE A 18 -1.66 -1.95 7.86
C PHE A 18 -1.74 -0.80 8.87
N THR A 19 -1.23 -1.02 10.09
CA THR A 19 -0.99 0.07 11.04
C THR A 19 0.39 0.66 10.76
N PRO A 20 0.51 2.00 10.58
CA PRO A 20 1.79 2.67 10.42
C PRO A 20 2.72 2.43 11.60
N LYS A 21 3.97 2.06 11.28
CA LYS A 21 5.06 1.93 12.26
C LYS A 21 6.11 2.99 11.99
N ASN A 22 6.57 3.65 13.03
CA ASN A 22 7.59 4.68 12.92
C ASN A 22 8.99 4.08 12.73
N LEU A 23 9.81 4.75 11.94
CA LEU A 23 11.22 4.46 11.75
C LEU A 23 12.00 5.78 11.67
N THR A 24 13.04 5.90 12.48
CA THR A 24 13.89 7.09 12.53
C THR A 24 15.34 6.74 12.31
N SER A 25 16.14 7.75 11.96
CA SER A 25 17.60 7.62 12.03
C SER A 25 18.06 7.36 13.46
N PRO A 26 19.22 6.69 13.65
CA PRO A 26 19.75 6.45 14.98
C PRO A 26 19.92 7.75 15.77
N LEU A 27 19.52 7.71 17.05
CA LEU A 27 19.57 8.82 18.00
C LEU A 27 18.63 10.01 17.73
N TYR A 28 17.74 9.95 16.73
CA TYR A 28 16.73 11.00 16.53
C TYR A 28 15.94 11.27 17.83
N PRO A 29 15.70 12.53 18.25
CA PRO A 29 15.88 13.80 17.52
C PRO A 29 17.28 14.41 17.58
N SER A 30 18.24 13.76 18.25
CA SER A 30 19.65 14.15 18.18
C SER A 30 20.26 13.84 16.81
N VAL A 31 21.50 14.29 16.61
CA VAL A 31 22.21 14.06 15.35
C VAL A 31 22.65 12.59 15.22
N TYR A 32 22.61 12.05 14.00
CA TYR A 32 23.06 10.69 13.73
C TYR A 32 24.60 10.56 13.89
N PRO A 33 25.12 9.39 14.28
CA PRO A 33 26.56 9.12 14.28
C PRO A 33 27.21 9.10 12.88
N ASN A 34 28.52 9.36 12.86
CA ASN A 34 29.37 9.12 11.70
C ASN A 34 29.63 7.63 11.46
N ASN A 35 30.01 7.28 10.23
CA ASN A 35 30.41 5.95 9.77
C ASN A 35 29.34 4.87 9.99
N LEU A 36 28.07 5.25 9.82
CA LEU A 36 26.95 4.34 9.89
C LEU A 36 26.68 3.68 8.55
N GLU A 37 26.30 2.42 8.62
CA GLU A 37 25.70 1.70 7.50
C GLU A 37 24.51 0.88 8.02
N CYS A 38 23.37 1.56 8.16
CA CYS A 38 22.14 0.93 8.62
C CYS A 38 21.39 0.33 7.43
N LYS A 39 20.94 -0.92 7.55
CA LYS A 39 20.16 -1.61 6.52
C LYS A 39 18.88 -2.16 7.12
N TRP A 40 17.72 -1.71 6.62
CA TRP A 40 16.42 -2.26 7.02
C TRP A 40 15.78 -2.96 5.84
N ASN A 41 15.44 -4.23 6.03
CA ASN A 41 14.62 -4.98 5.09
C ASN A 41 13.18 -4.99 5.62
N ILE A 42 12.32 -4.20 5.00
CA ILE A 42 10.91 -4.09 5.36
C ILE A 42 10.12 -4.97 4.39
N SER A 43 9.41 -5.98 4.91
CA SER A 43 8.70 -6.94 4.07
C SER A 43 7.26 -7.13 4.53
N SER A 44 6.39 -7.48 3.59
CA SER A 44 5.07 -8.03 3.86
C SER A 44 5.16 -9.53 4.13
N ALA A 45 4.33 -10.03 5.05
CA ALA A 45 4.16 -11.47 5.23
C ALA A 45 3.37 -12.12 4.09
N ASP A 46 2.52 -11.33 3.42
CA ASP A 46 1.73 -11.73 2.24
C ASP A 46 2.29 -11.05 0.99
N PRO A 47 2.65 -11.81 -0.07
CA PRO A 47 3.26 -11.26 -1.28
C PRO A 47 2.32 -10.38 -2.13
N SER A 48 1.01 -10.37 -1.86
CA SER A 48 0.03 -9.52 -2.55
C SER A 48 0.10 -8.05 -2.12
N TYR A 49 0.63 -7.76 -0.93
CA TYR A 49 0.70 -6.39 -0.41
C TYR A 49 2.02 -5.71 -0.70
N GLN A 50 1.93 -4.42 -1.04
CA GLN A 50 3.08 -3.54 -1.22
C GLN A 50 3.39 -2.83 0.11
N VAL A 51 4.64 -2.39 0.26
CA VAL A 51 5.10 -1.60 1.40
C VAL A 51 5.14 -0.14 0.98
N GLN A 52 4.41 0.71 1.69
CA GLN A 52 4.53 2.15 1.61
C GLN A 52 5.50 2.65 2.67
N PHE A 53 6.46 3.48 2.25
CA PHE A 53 7.37 4.21 3.12
C PHE A 53 7.14 5.71 2.97
N LYS A 54 6.82 6.38 4.08
CA LYS A 54 6.50 7.81 4.15
C LYS A 54 7.59 8.53 4.94
N VAL A 55 8.28 9.47 4.31
CA VAL A 55 9.27 10.33 4.98
C VAL A 55 8.64 11.68 5.28
N THR A 56 8.53 12.03 6.57
CA THR A 56 7.95 13.31 7.01
C THR A 56 9.01 14.38 7.27
N PHE A 57 10.21 13.95 7.64
CA PHE A 57 11.35 14.82 7.86
C PHE A 57 12.64 14.14 7.43
N PHE A 58 13.54 14.90 6.81
CA PHE A 58 14.87 14.43 6.46
C PHE A 58 15.87 15.59 6.43
N LYS A 59 17.02 15.42 7.08
CA LYS A 59 18.16 16.33 7.04
C LYS A 59 19.46 15.55 7.14
N SER A 60 20.29 15.64 6.12
CA SER A 60 21.61 14.99 6.05
C SER A 60 22.63 15.88 5.32
N GLU A 61 23.91 15.51 5.39
CA GLU A 61 24.95 16.09 4.55
C GLU A 61 24.61 15.88 3.07
N THR A 62 24.60 16.95 2.28
CA THR A 62 24.17 16.90 0.86
C THR A 62 25.10 16.10 -0.04
N CYS A 63 26.40 16.04 0.27
CA CYS A 63 27.38 15.49 -0.66
C CYS A 63 27.50 13.97 -0.60
N CYS A 64 27.13 13.34 0.51
CA CYS A 64 27.81 12.11 0.88
C CYS A 64 26.99 11.20 1.80
N ASP A 65 26.22 11.78 2.72
CA ASP A 65 25.26 11.04 3.52
C ASP A 65 23.97 10.86 2.74
N PHE A 66 23.31 9.72 2.89
CA PHE A 66 22.07 9.46 2.17
C PHE A 66 21.20 8.41 2.84
N LEU A 67 19.90 8.52 2.59
CA LEU A 67 18.97 7.41 2.70
C LEU A 67 18.63 6.91 1.30
N ARG A 68 18.98 5.66 1.02
CA ARG A 68 18.59 4.96 -0.21
C ARG A 68 17.37 4.12 0.07
N ILE A 69 16.35 4.23 -0.78
CA ILE A 69 15.17 3.37 -0.80
C ILE A 69 15.26 2.54 -2.08
N TYR A 70 15.19 1.21 -1.97
CA TYR A 70 15.31 0.30 -3.10
C TYR A 70 14.29 -0.83 -2.96
N ASP A 71 13.63 -1.21 -4.05
CA ASP A 71 12.60 -2.27 -4.06
C ASP A 71 12.94 -3.43 -5.01
N GLY A 72 14.16 -3.48 -5.55
CA GLY A 72 14.56 -4.45 -6.57
C GLY A 72 14.57 -3.90 -7.99
N LEU A 73 13.60 -3.04 -8.33
CA LEU A 73 13.42 -2.49 -9.69
C LEU A 73 13.80 -1.00 -9.79
N LYS A 74 13.46 -0.23 -8.76
CA LYS A 74 13.75 1.21 -8.67
C LYS A 74 14.50 1.54 -7.39
N TYR A 75 15.31 2.59 -7.46
CA TYR A 75 15.94 3.19 -6.28
C TYR A 75 15.79 4.71 -6.27
N GLU A 76 15.74 5.27 -5.06
CA GLU A 76 15.81 6.71 -4.83
C GLU A 76 16.84 7.02 -3.74
N TYR A 77 17.49 8.17 -3.86
CA TYR A 77 18.39 8.70 -2.84
C TYR A 77 17.85 10.01 -2.29
N LEU A 78 17.69 10.07 -0.97
CA LEU A 78 17.43 11.29 -0.24
C LEU A 78 18.74 11.85 0.31
N ARG A 79 19.00 13.13 0.00
CA ARG A 79 20.14 13.93 0.48
C ARG A 79 19.71 15.35 0.79
N GLY A 80 20.45 16.05 1.65
CA GLY A 80 20.12 17.43 2.01
C GLY A 80 18.91 17.52 2.92
N VAL A 81 17.94 18.37 2.59
CA VAL A 81 16.90 18.82 3.52
C VAL A 81 15.49 18.66 2.92
N TYR A 82 14.59 18.00 3.66
CA TYR A 82 13.16 17.89 3.36
C TYR A 82 12.35 17.99 4.66
N PHE A 83 11.52 19.03 4.81
CA PHE A 83 10.66 19.22 5.99
C PHE A 83 9.29 19.83 5.67
N SER A 84 9.09 20.36 4.45
CA SER A 84 7.86 21.07 4.08
C SER A 84 6.74 20.14 3.61
N ILE A 85 7.08 19.02 2.97
CA ILE A 85 6.12 18.09 2.36
C ILE A 85 6.59 16.66 2.61
N SER A 86 5.66 15.78 2.99
CA SER A 86 5.94 14.34 3.13
C SER A 86 6.17 13.69 1.78
N ARG A 87 7.19 12.83 1.68
CA ARG A 87 7.47 12.02 0.49
C ARG A 87 6.96 10.60 0.71
N TYR A 88 6.37 10.02 -0.33
CA TYR A 88 5.77 8.68 -0.30
C TYR A 88 6.44 7.78 -1.32
N TYR A 89 6.75 6.56 -0.89
CA TYR A 89 7.39 5.55 -1.71
C TYR A 89 6.61 4.26 -1.58
N VAL A 90 5.98 3.82 -2.65
CA VAL A 90 5.29 2.54 -2.69
C VAL A 90 6.17 1.54 -3.45
N SER A 91 6.46 0.40 -2.85
CA SER A 91 7.24 -0.66 -3.48
C SER A 91 6.49 -1.31 -4.64
N THR A 92 7.21 -1.71 -5.67
CA THR A 92 6.68 -2.56 -6.75
C THR A 92 6.65 -4.05 -6.37
N GLN A 93 7.37 -4.41 -5.30
CA GLN A 93 7.43 -5.76 -4.75
C GLN A 93 6.86 -5.78 -3.34
N ALA A 94 6.76 -6.96 -2.72
CA ALA A 94 6.29 -7.11 -1.34
C ALA A 94 7.32 -6.67 -0.27
N TRP A 95 8.36 -5.92 -0.65
CA TRP A 95 9.44 -5.51 0.23
C TRP A 95 10.14 -4.20 -0.20
N LEU A 96 10.84 -3.58 0.75
CA LEU A 96 11.76 -2.45 0.58
C LEU A 96 13.07 -2.72 1.34
N LEU A 97 14.20 -2.41 0.69
CA LEU A 97 15.50 -2.35 1.32
C LEU A 97 15.93 -0.89 1.48
N LEU A 98 15.97 -0.44 2.72
CA LEU A 98 16.46 0.88 3.09
C LEU A 98 17.94 0.80 3.47
N ARG A 99 18.74 1.76 3.00
CA ARG A 99 20.14 1.92 3.42
C ARG A 99 20.40 3.36 3.83
N PHE A 100 20.63 3.59 5.12
CA PHE A 100 21.11 4.88 5.62
C PHE A 100 22.62 4.80 5.82
N TYR A 101 23.35 5.62 5.05
CA TYR A 101 24.81 5.63 5.04
C TYR A 101 25.30 7.01 5.48
N THR A 102 26.25 7.02 6.40
CA THR A 102 26.94 8.23 6.85
C THR A 102 28.45 8.06 6.76
N ASN A 103 29.15 9.12 6.35
CA ASN A 103 30.60 9.13 6.29
C ASN A 103 31.20 9.60 7.64
N ASN A 104 32.45 10.07 7.65
CA ASN A 104 33.13 10.60 8.84
C ASN A 104 33.01 12.12 9.02
N ARG A 105 32.11 12.79 8.30
CA ARG A 105 31.92 14.25 8.24
C ARG A 105 30.48 14.62 8.63
N TYR A 106 30.27 15.92 8.88
CA TYR A 106 29.05 16.60 9.35
C TYR A 106 27.79 15.75 9.58
N THR A 107 27.36 15.68 10.83
CA THR A 107 26.14 14.97 11.23
C THR A 107 24.95 15.91 11.39
N PHE A 108 23.75 15.42 11.08
CA PHE A 108 22.49 16.15 11.17
C PHE A 108 21.41 15.31 11.88
N PRO A 109 20.19 15.82 12.13
CA PRO A 109 19.14 15.05 12.79
C PRO A 109 18.70 13.78 12.03
N GLY A 110 18.98 13.64 10.74
CA GLY A 110 18.64 12.45 9.97
C GLY A 110 17.19 12.45 9.52
N PHE A 111 16.43 11.38 9.78
CA PHE A 111 15.10 11.21 9.21
C PHE A 111 14.04 10.76 10.22
N VAL A 112 12.80 11.18 9.94
CA VAL A 112 11.59 10.64 10.53
C VAL A 112 10.74 10.09 9.40
N ALA A 113 10.37 8.83 9.54
CA ALA A 113 9.56 8.14 8.56
C ALA A 113 8.59 7.16 9.23
N SER A 114 7.63 6.68 8.45
CA SER A 114 6.77 5.57 8.82
C SER A 114 6.68 4.59 7.66
N TYR A 115 6.38 3.33 7.97
CA TYR A 115 6.08 2.31 6.98
C TYR A 115 4.79 1.58 7.33
N GLU A 116 4.06 1.18 6.31
CA GLU A 116 2.81 0.43 6.41
C GLU A 116 2.61 -0.43 5.16
N LEU A 117 1.73 -1.41 5.26
CA LEU A 117 1.23 -2.13 4.09
C LEU A 117 0.21 -1.27 3.37
N VAL A 118 0.27 -1.28 2.05
CA VAL A 118 -0.76 -0.73 1.18
C VAL A 118 -1.25 -1.81 0.24
N SER A 119 -2.56 -1.84 0.07
CA SER A 119 -3.26 -2.75 -0.81
C SER A 119 -3.52 -2.02 -2.14
N ASP A 120 -3.01 -2.54 -3.26
CA ASP A 120 -3.16 -1.96 -4.61
C ASP A 120 -4.54 -2.26 -5.23
N GLU A 121 -5.49 -2.70 -4.40
CA GLU A 121 -6.68 -3.43 -4.82
C GLU A 121 -7.65 -2.59 -5.64
N CYS A 122 -7.88 -1.32 -5.24
CA CYS A 122 -8.73 -0.37 -5.98
C CYS A 122 -7.99 0.39 -7.09
N SER A 123 -6.77 0.00 -7.44
CA SER A 123 -6.06 0.58 -8.58
C SER A 123 -6.68 0.11 -9.91
N PRO A 124 -6.58 0.87 -11.01
CA PRO A 124 -7.06 0.43 -12.33
C PRO A 124 -6.47 -0.90 -12.81
N GLN A 125 -5.37 -1.34 -12.21
CA GLN A 125 -4.65 -2.59 -12.50
C GLN A 125 -4.71 -3.60 -11.34
N GLY A 126 -5.43 -3.28 -10.26
CA GLY A 126 -5.55 -4.10 -9.06
C GLY A 126 -6.62 -5.20 -9.16
N VAL A 127 -6.71 -6.06 -8.15
CA VAL A 127 -7.65 -7.20 -8.11
C VAL A 127 -9.12 -6.73 -8.12
N ALA A 128 -9.41 -5.53 -7.60
CA ALA A 128 -10.74 -4.94 -7.67
C ALA A 128 -11.08 -4.31 -9.03
N ALA A 129 -10.28 -4.50 -10.08
CA ALA A 129 -10.66 -4.10 -11.43
C ALA A 129 -12.01 -4.71 -11.84
N ASN A 130 -12.28 -5.96 -11.43
CA ASN A 130 -13.56 -6.64 -11.68
C ASN A 130 -14.75 -5.95 -10.99
N CYS A 131 -14.52 -5.22 -9.91
CA CYS A 131 -15.52 -4.42 -9.23
C CYS A 131 -16.13 -3.39 -10.19
N SER A 132 -15.26 -2.66 -10.90
CA SER A 132 -15.65 -1.61 -11.83
C SER A 132 -16.19 -2.14 -13.15
N LEU A 133 -15.85 -3.36 -13.58
CA LEU A 133 -16.42 -3.96 -14.80
C LEU A 133 -17.94 -4.12 -14.74
N THR A 134 -18.49 -4.34 -13.54
CA THR A 134 -19.93 -4.51 -13.30
C THR A 134 -20.59 -3.25 -12.73
N GLY A 135 -19.93 -2.08 -12.86
CA GLY A 135 -20.42 -0.81 -12.33
C GLY A 135 -20.36 -0.68 -10.80
N GLY A 136 -19.61 -1.57 -10.13
CA GLY A 136 -19.36 -1.51 -8.70
C GLY A 136 -18.27 -0.51 -8.32
N THR A 137 -18.33 -0.03 -7.08
CA THR A 137 -17.36 0.91 -6.52
C THR A 137 -16.45 0.18 -5.54
N CYS A 138 -15.15 0.18 -5.80
CA CYS A 138 -14.16 -0.35 -4.86
C CYS A 138 -13.98 0.59 -3.67
N ILE A 139 -14.13 0.05 -2.47
CA ILE A 139 -14.00 0.77 -1.20
C ILE A 139 -12.80 0.19 -0.47
N LYS A 140 -11.79 1.01 -0.19
CA LYS A 140 -10.64 0.61 0.63
C LYS A 140 -11.10 0.38 2.08
N THR A 141 -10.66 -0.72 2.68
CA THR A 141 -10.87 -1.02 4.10
C THR A 141 -9.52 -1.18 4.79
N VAL A 142 -9.49 -1.25 6.12
CA VAL A 142 -8.22 -1.43 6.85
C VAL A 142 -7.68 -2.82 6.54
N GLY A 143 -6.63 -2.86 5.73
CA GLY A 143 -5.97 -4.09 5.33
C GLY A 143 -6.63 -4.91 4.22
N SER A 144 -7.64 -4.35 3.57
CA SER A 144 -8.32 -5.02 2.47
C SER A 144 -9.08 -3.99 1.62
N PHE A 145 -10.02 -4.47 0.83
CA PHE A 145 -11.00 -3.70 0.12
C PHE A 145 -12.34 -4.43 0.18
N THR A 146 -13.40 -3.73 -0.18
CA THR A 146 -14.70 -4.33 -0.44
C THR A 146 -15.31 -3.69 -1.67
N CYS A 147 -16.19 -4.41 -2.33
CA CYS A 147 -16.92 -3.92 -3.49
C CYS A 147 -18.34 -3.54 -3.08
N SER A 148 -18.69 -2.28 -3.27
CA SER A 148 -20.07 -1.83 -3.19
C SER A 148 -20.73 -2.06 -4.55
N CYS A 149 -21.67 -3.01 -4.59
CA CYS A 149 -22.38 -3.36 -5.81
C CYS A 149 -23.56 -2.42 -6.07
N PRO A 150 -23.84 -2.09 -7.34
CA PRO A 150 -25.01 -1.30 -7.71
C PRO A 150 -26.30 -2.06 -7.44
N HIS A 151 -27.43 -1.35 -7.47
CA HIS A 151 -28.75 -1.97 -7.32
C HIS A 151 -28.97 -3.07 -8.37
N GLY A 152 -29.57 -4.19 -7.95
CA GLY A 152 -29.76 -5.36 -8.81
C GLY A 152 -28.56 -6.31 -8.86
N TYR A 153 -27.48 -6.02 -8.12
CA TYR A 153 -26.30 -6.89 -8.04
C TYR A 153 -25.98 -7.27 -6.58
N THR A 154 -25.32 -8.40 -6.40
CA THR A 154 -24.78 -8.87 -5.11
C THR A 154 -23.31 -9.19 -5.22
N LEU A 155 -22.58 -9.06 -4.10
CA LEU A 155 -21.17 -9.43 -4.06
C LEU A 155 -21.02 -10.93 -4.33
N SER A 156 -20.21 -11.26 -5.33
CA SER A 156 -19.89 -12.64 -5.69
C SER A 156 -19.06 -13.32 -4.60
N ARG A 157 -18.96 -14.66 -4.67
CA ARG A 157 -18.20 -15.47 -3.70
C ARG A 157 -16.70 -15.21 -3.74
N ASP A 158 -16.22 -14.63 -4.82
CA ASP A 158 -14.83 -14.18 -4.95
C ASP A 158 -14.53 -12.96 -4.06
N GLY A 159 -15.55 -12.24 -3.60
CA GLY A 159 -15.43 -11.08 -2.72
C GLY A 159 -15.10 -9.76 -3.44
N TYR A 160 -15.00 -9.74 -4.77
CA TYR A 160 -14.56 -8.57 -5.53
C TYR A 160 -15.27 -8.34 -6.87
N SER A 161 -16.20 -9.21 -7.26
CA SER A 161 -17.04 -9.02 -8.45
C SER A 161 -18.51 -8.82 -8.06
N CYS A 162 -19.26 -7.99 -8.80
CA CYS A 162 -20.70 -7.87 -8.59
C CYS A 162 -21.45 -8.80 -9.54
N LYS A 163 -22.19 -9.75 -8.98
CA LYS A 163 -23.02 -10.69 -9.71
C LYS A 163 -24.43 -10.14 -9.84
N ASP A 164 -24.95 -10.11 -11.06
CA ASP A 164 -26.34 -9.77 -11.34
C ASP A 164 -27.32 -10.70 -10.62
N ASN A 165 -28.34 -10.13 -10.00
CA ASN A 165 -29.40 -10.87 -9.34
C ASN A 165 -30.43 -11.29 -10.38
N ASN A 166 -30.65 -12.59 -10.53
CA ASN A 166 -31.69 -13.06 -11.44
C ASN A 166 -33.06 -13.07 -10.75
N GLU A 167 -33.81 -11.97 -10.87
CA GLU A 167 -35.12 -11.86 -10.22
C GLU A 167 -36.16 -12.82 -10.83
N CYS A 168 -35.95 -13.30 -12.07
CA CYS A 168 -36.86 -14.26 -12.71
C CYS A 168 -36.97 -15.59 -11.97
N LEU A 169 -36.00 -15.93 -11.11
CA LEU A 169 -36.06 -17.12 -10.25
C LEU A 169 -37.13 -17.02 -9.16
N GLN A 170 -37.72 -15.84 -8.95
CA GLN A 170 -38.76 -15.59 -7.94
C GLN A 170 -40.19 -15.59 -8.51
N ASN A 171 -40.39 -15.93 -9.79
CA ASN A 171 -41.72 -15.97 -10.45
C ASN A 171 -42.51 -14.64 -10.31
N ILE A 172 -41.84 -13.51 -10.50
CA ILE A 172 -42.39 -12.17 -10.26
C ILE A 172 -43.28 -11.63 -11.40
N CYS A 173 -43.23 -12.25 -12.58
CA CYS A 173 -44.03 -11.84 -13.72
C CYS A 173 -45.45 -12.42 -13.66
N HIS A 174 -46.37 -11.79 -14.39
CA HIS A 174 -47.73 -12.29 -14.56
C HIS A 174 -47.72 -13.69 -15.21
N SER A 175 -48.74 -14.51 -14.92
CA SER A 175 -48.85 -15.89 -15.43
C SER A 175 -48.87 -16.01 -16.96
N ASN A 176 -49.29 -14.94 -17.66
CA ASN A 176 -49.26 -14.84 -19.12
C ASN A 176 -48.09 -13.97 -19.67
N ALA A 177 -47.00 -13.88 -18.93
CA ALA A 177 -45.81 -13.15 -19.33
C ALA A 177 -44.54 -13.99 -19.08
N THR A 178 -43.58 -13.88 -19.99
CA THR A 178 -42.26 -14.49 -19.85
C THR A 178 -41.30 -13.51 -19.18
N CYS A 179 -40.59 -13.95 -18.14
CA CYS A 179 -39.58 -13.13 -17.47
C CYS A 179 -38.26 -13.16 -18.24
N ILE A 180 -37.67 -11.99 -18.46
CA ILE A 180 -36.36 -11.82 -19.09
C ILE A 180 -35.46 -11.08 -18.11
N ASN A 181 -34.41 -11.77 -17.67
CA ASN A 181 -33.38 -11.18 -16.82
C ASN A 181 -32.52 -10.21 -17.63
N THR A 182 -32.20 -9.06 -17.06
CA THR A 182 -31.38 -8.02 -17.69
C THR A 182 -30.31 -7.53 -16.71
N PRO A 183 -29.16 -7.00 -17.16
CA PRO A 183 -28.14 -6.52 -16.23
C PRO A 183 -28.70 -5.44 -15.26
N GLY A 184 -28.76 -5.77 -13.97
CA GLY A 184 -29.26 -4.94 -12.87
C GLY A 184 -30.78 -4.89 -12.70
N SER A 185 -31.56 -5.68 -13.46
CA SER A 185 -33.02 -5.64 -13.42
C SER A 185 -33.67 -6.82 -14.17
N TYR A 186 -34.98 -6.77 -14.34
CA TYR A 186 -35.73 -7.70 -15.16
C TYR A 186 -36.82 -6.98 -15.95
N ARG A 187 -37.34 -7.65 -16.97
CA ARG A 187 -38.57 -7.22 -17.66
C ARG A 187 -39.47 -8.40 -17.95
N CYS A 188 -40.77 -8.18 -17.87
CA CYS A 188 -41.78 -9.16 -18.24
C CYS A 188 -42.27 -8.85 -19.66
N GLU A 189 -42.19 -9.81 -20.57
CA GLU A 189 -42.79 -9.73 -21.90
C GLU A 189 -44.10 -10.50 -21.94
N CYS A 190 -45.18 -9.86 -22.36
CA CYS A 190 -46.46 -10.54 -22.53
C CYS A 190 -46.37 -11.57 -23.65
N ASN A 191 -46.92 -12.76 -23.41
CA ASN A 191 -47.01 -13.77 -24.45
C ASN A 191 -48.02 -13.30 -25.53
N PRO A 192 -47.79 -13.66 -26.81
CA PRO A 192 -48.77 -13.41 -27.86
C PRO A 192 -50.12 -14.06 -27.49
N GLY A 193 -51.20 -13.30 -27.62
CA GLY A 193 -52.58 -13.72 -27.35
C GLY A 193 -53.38 -13.82 -28.63
#